data_AF-A0A0C9MSQ6-F1
#
_entry.id   AF-A0A0C9MSQ6-F1
#
_cell.length_a   1.000
_cell.length_b   1.000
_cell.length_c   1.000
_cell.angle_alpha   90.00
_cell.angle_beta   90.00
_cell.angle_gamma   90.00
#
_symmetry.space_group_name_H-M   'P 1'
#
loop_
_entity.id
_entity.type
_entity.pdbx_description
1 polymer ?
#
loop_
_entity_poly.entity_id
_entity_poly.type
_entity_poly.pdbx_seq_one_letter_code
_entity_poly.pdbx_strand_id
1 'polypeptide(L)'
;MKNDNFEEEPPSYDHAFQSNMDPDSQVQRLGKYHDASFDSFERGEMFIQAFSTQIDAFPIMQAQEVGQRGFLSTIHIDTNIQDNQLFKHIKANPQNPAYVVEQADTVRFWPAIHPNCGPLEDFDATALASHPFLKIAEYKGENQYENQTVAQHYFEITVQQAGPDVVMAIGLCTRPYPTFRMPGWNKFSVGYHSDDGHKFCDDATGGQPFGPSWTVGDTVGCLYAPETGNVTYTLNGIIVGQAFSGLVRHHYFPSVGADGPAQLQVNFGRQPFKYPIENWAGQYI
;
A
#
# COMPACT_ATOMS: atom_id res chain seq x y z
N MET A 1 5.91 12.28 19.64
CA MET A 1 7.12 13.14 19.66
C MET A 1 7.91 12.78 18.41
N LYS A 2 8.51 13.74 17.71
CA LYS A 2 9.35 13.45 16.54
C LYS A 2 10.50 12.55 16.99
N ASN A 3 10.64 11.36 16.38
CA ASN A 3 11.81 10.53 16.61
C ASN A 3 12.89 10.99 15.64
N ASP A 4 13.89 11.72 16.14
CA ASP A 4 15.01 12.25 15.35
C ASP A 4 16.24 11.30 15.41
N ASN A 5 16.07 10.08 15.93
CA ASN A 5 17.17 9.13 16.17
C ASN A 5 17.14 7.97 15.16
N PHE A 6 17.83 8.15 14.02
CA PHE A 6 17.92 7.20 12.91
C PHE A 6 18.75 5.93 13.19
N GLU A 7 19.14 5.68 14.45
CA GLU A 7 19.85 4.46 14.89
C GLU A 7 18.99 3.54 15.77
N GLU A 8 17.76 3.95 16.12
CA GLU A 8 16.80 3.06 16.79
C GLU A 8 15.98 2.33 15.72
N GLU A 9 16.02 0.98 15.74
CA GLU A 9 15.12 0.15 14.94
C GLU A 9 13.67 0.56 15.27
N PRO A 10 12.79 0.72 14.27
CA PRO A 10 11.41 1.10 14.54
C PRO A 10 10.77 0.07 15.49
N PRO A 11 9.90 0.49 16.44
CA PRO A 11 9.31 -0.40 17.44
C PRO A 11 8.59 -1.63 16.85
N SER A 12 8.20 -1.55 15.58
CA SER A 12 7.56 -2.63 14.82
C SER A 12 8.50 -3.81 14.51
N TYR A 13 9.83 -3.64 14.53
CA TYR A 13 10.76 -4.63 13.97
C TYR A 13 12.14 -4.74 14.64
N ASP A 14 12.28 -4.41 15.94
CA ASP A 14 13.56 -4.65 16.64
C ASP A 14 13.81 -6.15 16.90
N HIS A 15 14.53 -6.80 15.98
CA HIS A 15 14.82 -8.23 16.03
C HIS A 15 15.71 -8.62 17.22
N ALA A 16 16.54 -7.70 17.72
CA ALA A 16 17.45 -7.94 18.84
C ALA A 16 16.75 -7.75 20.20
N PHE A 17 15.76 -6.86 20.28
CA PHE A 17 14.95 -6.65 21.48
C PHE A 17 13.86 -7.71 21.62
N GLN A 18 13.27 -8.15 20.50
CA GLN A 18 12.31 -9.27 20.44
C GLN A 18 12.92 -10.62 20.86
N SER A 19 14.23 -10.81 20.68
CA SER A 19 14.94 -12.04 21.04
C SER A 19 15.56 -12.06 22.45
N ASN A 20 15.82 -10.89 23.06
CA ASN A 20 16.56 -10.79 24.33
C ASN A 20 15.70 -10.55 25.59
N MET A 21 14.38 -10.40 25.46
CA MET A 21 13.48 -10.05 26.58
C MET A 21 12.91 -11.23 27.39
N ASP A 22 13.29 -12.50 27.15
CA ASP A 22 12.88 -13.60 28.05
C ASP A 22 13.88 -14.78 28.08
N PRO A 23 14.75 -14.87 29.10
CA PRO A 23 15.64 -16.02 29.31
C PRO A 23 14.89 -17.32 29.66
N ASP A 24 13.61 -17.23 30.07
CA ASP A 24 12.82 -18.33 30.63
C ASP A 24 11.55 -18.65 29.82
N SER A 25 11.52 -18.28 28.53
CA SER A 25 10.71 -18.92 27.49
C SER A 25 9.24 -19.21 27.90
N GLN A 26 8.56 -18.28 28.56
CA GLN A 26 7.10 -18.39 28.73
C GLN A 26 6.36 -17.92 27.48
N VAL A 27 7.00 -17.10 26.65
CA VAL A 27 6.51 -16.66 25.33
C VAL A 27 6.28 -17.85 24.37
N GLN A 28 7.12 -18.89 24.41
CA GLN A 28 6.88 -20.13 23.65
C GLN A 28 5.63 -20.90 24.11
N ARG A 29 5.15 -20.72 25.36
CA ARG A 29 3.94 -21.39 25.87
C ARG A 29 2.66 -20.62 25.59
N LEU A 30 2.72 -19.31 25.39
CA LEU A 30 1.54 -18.44 25.32
C LEU A 30 1.42 -17.59 24.02
N GLY A 31 2.42 -17.60 23.14
CA GLY A 31 2.27 -17.21 21.73
C GLY A 31 1.70 -15.81 21.47
N LYS A 32 2.24 -14.77 22.11
CA LYS A 32 1.86 -13.38 21.81
C LYS A 32 3.10 -12.54 21.50
N TYR A 33 3.23 -12.16 20.23
CA TYR A 33 4.17 -11.15 19.74
C TYR A 33 3.37 -9.89 19.40
N HIS A 34 3.90 -8.72 19.76
CA HIS A 34 3.30 -7.42 19.46
C HIS A 34 3.73 -6.99 18.05
N ASP A 35 2.77 -7.12 17.13
CA ASP A 35 2.73 -6.68 15.73
C ASP A 35 3.67 -7.36 14.71
N ALA A 36 3.14 -7.54 13.49
CA ALA A 36 3.52 -8.55 12.50
C ALA A 36 3.75 -9.93 13.14
N SER A 37 2.69 -10.49 13.76
CA SER A 37 2.76 -11.85 14.32
C SER A 37 3.42 -12.78 13.31
N PHE A 38 4.38 -13.59 13.75
CA PHE A 38 5.07 -14.59 12.92
C PHE A 38 4.09 -15.36 11.99
N ASP A 39 2.87 -15.59 12.48
CA ASP A 39 1.74 -16.17 11.74
C ASP A 39 1.29 -15.33 10.53
N SER A 40 1.18 -13.99 10.67
CA SER A 40 0.83 -13.10 9.55
C SER A 40 1.85 -13.15 8.41
N PHE A 41 3.14 -13.17 8.74
CA PHE A 41 4.21 -13.31 7.76
C PHE A 41 4.15 -14.66 7.03
N GLU A 42 4.09 -15.78 7.78
CA GLU A 42 4.01 -17.11 7.18
C GLU A 42 2.76 -17.27 6.30
N ARG A 43 1.60 -16.78 6.77
CA ARG A 43 0.36 -16.76 5.96
C ARG A 43 0.54 -15.94 4.69
N GLY A 44 1.24 -14.81 4.75
CA GLY A 44 1.56 -13.98 3.58
C GLY A 44 2.41 -14.74 2.55
N GLU A 45 3.48 -15.42 2.98
CA GLU A 45 4.32 -16.20 2.08
C GLU A 45 3.59 -17.41 1.49
N MET A 46 2.80 -18.13 2.29
CA MET A 46 1.96 -19.23 1.81
C MET A 46 0.93 -18.74 0.79
N PHE A 47 0.33 -17.58 1.03
CA PHE A 47 -0.60 -16.94 0.10
C PHE A 47 0.09 -16.66 -1.24
N ILE A 48 1.24 -15.98 -1.22
CA ILE A 48 1.99 -15.67 -2.46
C ILE A 48 2.34 -16.95 -3.21
N GLN A 49 2.79 -17.99 -2.51
CA GLN A 49 3.11 -19.28 -3.13
C GLN A 49 1.87 -19.92 -3.78
N ALA A 50 0.75 -19.97 -3.06
CA ALA A 50 -0.49 -20.59 -3.51
C ALA A 50 -1.08 -19.92 -4.76
N PHE A 51 -0.89 -18.61 -4.89
CA PHE A 51 -1.46 -17.82 -5.99
C PHE A 51 -0.44 -17.35 -7.03
N SER A 52 0.81 -17.83 -6.95
CA SER A 52 1.92 -17.43 -7.83
C SER A 52 1.60 -17.50 -9.33
N THR A 53 0.77 -18.44 -9.78
CA THR A 53 0.38 -18.59 -11.19
C THR A 53 -0.62 -17.53 -11.68
N GLN A 54 -1.26 -16.80 -10.78
CA GLN A 54 -2.21 -15.72 -11.11
C GLN A 54 -1.53 -14.35 -11.12
N ILE A 55 -0.37 -14.23 -10.48
CA ILE A 55 0.45 -13.02 -10.48
C ILE A 55 0.88 -12.73 -11.91
N ASP A 56 0.84 -11.46 -12.30
CA ASP A 56 1.14 -10.95 -13.65
C ASP A 56 0.26 -11.47 -14.79
N ALA A 57 -0.83 -12.17 -14.51
CA ALA A 57 -1.87 -12.37 -15.51
C ALA A 57 -2.33 -11.00 -16.03
N PHE A 58 -2.32 -10.81 -17.36
CA PHE A 58 -2.65 -9.51 -17.95
C PHE A 58 -4.11 -9.14 -17.65
N PRO A 59 -4.39 -7.99 -17.03
CA PRO A 59 -5.72 -7.59 -16.57
C PRO A 59 -6.54 -7.00 -17.73
N ILE A 60 -6.90 -7.87 -18.69
CA ILE A 60 -7.52 -7.47 -19.96
C ILE A 60 -8.82 -6.69 -19.79
N MET A 61 -9.67 -7.08 -18.84
CA MET A 61 -10.96 -6.41 -18.60
C MET A 61 -10.74 -4.99 -18.09
N GLN A 62 -9.85 -4.81 -17.11
CA GLN A 62 -9.49 -3.50 -16.56
C GLN A 62 -8.84 -2.61 -17.62
N ALA A 63 -7.95 -3.17 -18.45
CA ALA A 63 -7.29 -2.43 -19.52
C ALA A 63 -8.31 -1.91 -20.55
N GLN A 64 -9.23 -2.78 -20.99
CA GLN A 64 -10.31 -2.42 -21.92
C GLN A 64 -11.29 -1.41 -21.32
N GLU A 65 -11.63 -1.54 -20.04
CA GLU A 65 -12.55 -0.62 -19.38
C GLU A 65 -11.98 0.81 -19.34
N VAL A 66 -10.72 0.95 -18.95
CA VAL A 66 -10.00 2.25 -19.02
C VAL A 66 -9.97 2.77 -20.45
N GLY A 67 -9.55 1.96 -21.43
CA GLY A 67 -9.47 2.39 -22.83
C GLY A 67 -10.81 2.85 -23.43
N GLN A 68 -11.94 2.32 -22.94
CA GLN A 68 -13.28 2.68 -23.43
C GLN A 68 -13.90 3.86 -22.68
N ARG A 69 -13.71 3.94 -21.36
CA ARG A 69 -14.44 4.87 -20.49
C ARG A 69 -13.57 6.01 -19.95
N GLY A 70 -12.25 5.93 -20.11
CA GLY A 70 -11.30 6.87 -19.53
C GLY A 70 -10.90 6.49 -18.10
N PHE A 71 -9.64 6.71 -17.74
CA PHE A 71 -9.07 6.33 -16.45
C PHE A 71 -9.83 6.91 -15.24
N LEU A 72 -10.13 8.21 -15.24
CA LEU A 72 -10.81 8.87 -14.12
C LEU A 72 -12.26 8.42 -13.91
N SER A 73 -12.90 7.80 -14.91
CA SER A 73 -14.27 7.32 -14.77
C SER A 73 -14.35 5.87 -14.27
N THR A 74 -13.22 5.16 -14.25
CA THR A 74 -13.15 3.72 -13.94
C THR A 74 -12.40 3.43 -12.65
N ILE A 75 -11.28 4.11 -12.38
CA ILE A 75 -10.45 3.79 -11.20
C ILE A 75 -11.13 4.15 -9.88
N HIS A 76 -11.13 3.24 -8.93
CA HIS A 76 -11.67 3.43 -7.58
C HIS A 76 -11.00 2.45 -6.62
N ILE A 77 -11.20 2.58 -5.31
CA ILE A 77 -10.75 1.56 -4.35
C ILE A 77 -11.67 0.34 -4.43
N ASP A 78 -11.10 -0.85 -4.59
CA ASP A 78 -11.85 -2.10 -4.77
C ASP A 78 -12.37 -2.63 -3.44
N THR A 79 -13.68 -2.55 -3.21
CA THR A 79 -14.31 -3.06 -1.98
C THR A 79 -14.62 -4.55 -2.02
N ASN A 80 -14.62 -5.19 -3.20
CA ASN A 80 -15.08 -6.58 -3.35
C ASN A 80 -14.10 -7.59 -2.74
N ILE A 81 -12.83 -7.21 -2.57
CA ILE A 81 -11.80 -8.06 -1.96
C ILE A 81 -12.20 -8.50 -0.54
N GLN A 82 -12.97 -7.68 0.17
CA GLN A 82 -13.38 -7.97 1.55
C GLN A 82 -14.46 -9.06 1.67
N ASP A 83 -15.18 -9.35 0.59
CA ASP A 83 -16.15 -10.44 0.56
C ASP A 83 -15.49 -11.79 0.24
N ASN A 84 -14.26 -11.76 -0.27
CA ASN A 84 -13.52 -12.95 -0.66
C ASN A 84 -12.89 -13.62 0.57
N GLN A 85 -13.39 -14.81 0.92
CA GLN A 85 -12.97 -15.55 2.12
C GLN A 85 -11.48 -15.93 2.14
N LEU A 86 -10.83 -15.99 0.97
CA LEU A 86 -9.40 -16.31 0.86
C LEU A 86 -8.49 -15.08 1.03
N PHE A 87 -9.05 -13.88 0.85
CA PHE A 87 -8.26 -12.64 0.76
C PHE A 87 -8.56 -11.70 1.91
N LYS A 88 -9.80 -11.66 2.40
CA LYS A 88 -10.20 -10.77 3.47
C LYS A 88 -9.37 -11.01 4.73
N HIS A 89 -9.18 -9.95 5.50
CA HIS A 89 -8.55 -10.04 6.81
C HIS A 89 -9.31 -11.01 7.73
N ILE A 90 -8.59 -11.81 8.53
CA ILE A 90 -9.21 -12.84 9.38
C ILE A 90 -10.14 -12.26 10.46
N LYS A 91 -9.83 -11.06 10.95
CA LYS A 91 -10.65 -10.30 11.90
C LYS A 91 -11.83 -9.57 11.24
N ALA A 92 -11.84 -9.46 9.90
CA ALA A 92 -12.90 -8.75 9.18
C ALA A 92 -14.14 -9.64 8.94
N ASN A 93 -15.30 -9.02 9.09
CA ASN A 93 -16.60 -9.63 8.81
C ASN A 93 -17.58 -8.58 8.26
N PRO A 94 -18.77 -8.96 7.75
CA PRO A 94 -19.69 -8.01 7.15
C PRO A 94 -20.15 -6.87 8.07
N GLN A 95 -20.12 -7.05 9.39
CA GLN A 95 -20.45 -6.01 10.37
C GLN A 95 -19.23 -5.14 10.72
N ASN A 96 -18.04 -5.74 10.70
CA ASN A 96 -16.77 -5.08 11.01
C ASN A 96 -15.77 -5.34 9.87
N PRO A 97 -15.90 -4.65 8.72
CA PRO A 97 -14.97 -4.79 7.61
C PRO A 97 -13.59 -4.21 7.98
N ALA A 98 -12.54 -4.65 7.27
CA ALA A 98 -11.19 -4.11 7.43
C ALA A 98 -11.10 -2.66 6.96
N TYR A 99 -11.87 -2.31 5.93
CA TYR A 99 -12.06 -0.91 5.52
C TYR A 99 -13.43 -0.69 4.89
N VAL A 100 -13.84 0.55 4.73
CA VAL A 100 -14.96 0.94 3.88
C VAL A 100 -14.55 2.11 3.01
N VAL A 101 -15.19 2.27 1.86
CA VAL A 101 -15.03 3.45 1.01
C VAL A 101 -16.26 4.33 1.18
N GLU A 102 -16.04 5.51 1.74
CA GLU A 102 -17.05 6.54 1.97
C GLU A 102 -17.06 7.55 0.81
N GLN A 103 -17.81 8.64 0.97
CA GLN A 103 -17.88 9.69 -0.05
C GLN A 103 -16.50 10.30 -0.35
N ALA A 104 -16.35 10.80 -1.58
CA ALA A 104 -15.14 11.47 -2.06
C ALA A 104 -13.87 10.61 -1.98
N ASP A 105 -13.99 9.31 -2.28
CA ASP A 105 -12.87 8.35 -2.31
C ASP A 105 -12.13 8.25 -0.95
N THR A 106 -12.87 8.42 0.15
CA THR A 106 -12.33 8.31 1.51
C THR A 106 -12.34 6.86 1.97
N VAL A 107 -11.17 6.29 2.24
CA VAL A 107 -11.02 4.95 2.81
C VAL A 107 -10.96 5.07 4.33
N ARG A 108 -11.90 4.43 5.03
CA ARG A 108 -11.90 4.32 6.49
C ARG A 108 -11.52 2.89 6.89
N PHE A 109 -10.32 2.73 7.42
CA PHE A 109 -9.84 1.46 7.99
C PHE A 109 -10.45 1.23 9.37
N TRP A 110 -10.83 -0.02 9.63
CA TRP A 110 -11.39 -0.50 10.90
C TRP A 110 -12.44 0.44 11.51
N PRO A 111 -13.54 0.72 10.78
CA PRO A 111 -14.51 1.77 11.14
C PRO A 111 -15.21 1.55 12.49
N ALA A 112 -15.24 0.30 12.98
CA ALA A 112 -15.82 -0.05 14.27
C ALA A 112 -14.87 0.17 15.46
N ILE A 113 -13.59 0.47 15.20
CA ILE A 113 -12.56 0.66 16.22
C ILE A 113 -12.35 2.15 16.45
N HIS A 114 -12.37 2.56 17.71
CA HIS A 114 -12.10 3.94 18.07
C HIS A 114 -10.60 4.26 17.87
N PRO A 115 -10.22 5.40 17.27
CA PRO A 115 -8.81 5.75 17.01
C PRO A 115 -7.87 5.71 18.21
N ASN A 116 -8.41 5.91 19.42
CA ASN A 116 -7.65 5.90 20.68
C ASN A 116 -7.87 4.60 21.49
N CYS A 117 -8.08 3.45 20.84
CA CYS A 117 -8.36 2.18 21.52
C CYS A 117 -7.13 1.57 22.23
N GLY A 118 -5.95 2.17 22.10
CA GLY A 118 -4.69 1.58 22.56
C GLY A 118 -4.11 0.63 21.51
N PRO A 119 -3.11 -0.18 21.89
CA PRO A 119 -2.38 -1.03 20.95
C PRO A 119 -3.29 -2.06 20.31
N LEU A 120 -3.13 -2.22 19.00
CA LEU A 120 -3.82 -3.19 18.18
C LEU A 120 -2.83 -4.27 17.75
N GLU A 121 -3.29 -5.52 17.68
CA GLU A 121 -2.46 -6.66 17.28
C GLU A 121 -3.03 -7.29 16.00
N ASP A 122 -2.23 -7.35 14.93
CA ASP A 122 -2.56 -8.00 13.65
C ASP A 122 -3.80 -7.37 12.99
N PHE A 123 -3.81 -6.03 12.87
CA PHE A 123 -4.86 -5.26 12.19
C PHE A 123 -4.37 -4.67 10.86
N ASP A 124 -3.25 -5.16 10.34
CA ASP A 124 -2.74 -4.82 9.01
C ASP A 124 -3.81 -5.03 7.95
N ALA A 125 -4.13 -3.99 7.22
CA ALA A 125 -5.08 -4.08 6.12
C ALA A 125 -4.59 -3.24 4.94
N THR A 126 -4.67 -3.80 3.73
CA THR A 126 -4.41 -3.11 2.48
C THR A 126 -5.67 -2.98 1.65
N ALA A 127 -5.99 -1.75 1.25
CA ALA A 127 -6.96 -1.43 0.22
C ALA A 127 -6.24 -1.19 -1.12
N LEU A 128 -6.62 -1.93 -2.15
CA LEU A 128 -6.07 -1.79 -3.50
C LEU A 128 -7.05 -1.04 -4.40
N ALA A 129 -6.54 -0.26 -5.35
CA ALA A 129 -7.35 0.25 -6.44
C ALA A 129 -7.86 -0.89 -7.33
N SER A 130 -8.98 -0.66 -8.01
CA SER A 130 -9.66 -1.60 -8.91
C SER A 130 -8.92 -1.84 -10.23
N HIS A 131 -8.05 -0.90 -10.62
CA HIS A 131 -7.34 -0.91 -11.88
C HIS A 131 -5.83 -0.77 -11.66
N PRO A 132 -5.00 -1.48 -12.44
CA PRO A 132 -3.55 -1.37 -12.37
C PRO A 132 -3.06 -0.08 -13.01
N PHE A 133 -1.78 0.25 -12.82
CA PHE A 133 -1.02 1.23 -13.58
C PHE A 133 -0.21 0.53 -14.69
N LEU A 134 -0.73 0.56 -15.92
CA LEU A 134 -0.12 -0.05 -17.11
C LEU A 134 0.55 1.01 -17.99
N LYS A 135 1.34 0.59 -18.98
CA LYS A 135 1.78 1.51 -20.05
C LYS A 135 0.56 2.01 -20.81
N ILE A 136 0.63 3.24 -21.33
CA ILE A 136 -0.47 3.83 -22.12
C ILE A 136 -0.88 2.93 -23.30
N ALA A 137 0.09 2.37 -24.02
CA ALA A 137 -0.17 1.48 -25.16
C ALA A 137 -0.96 0.21 -24.77
N GLU A 138 -0.80 -0.27 -23.52
CA GLU A 138 -1.52 -1.46 -23.04
C GLU A 138 -3.00 -1.20 -22.81
N TYR A 139 -3.39 0.03 -22.45
CA TYR A 139 -4.81 0.42 -22.38
C TYR A 139 -5.45 0.59 -23.76
N LYS A 140 -4.65 0.96 -24.77
CA LYS A 140 -5.12 1.16 -26.15
C LYS A 140 -5.16 -0.11 -26.98
N GLY A 141 -4.59 -1.22 -26.47
CA GLY A 141 -4.43 -2.46 -27.23
C GLY A 141 -3.47 -2.33 -28.41
N GLU A 142 -2.58 -1.33 -28.38
CA GLU A 142 -1.63 -1.02 -29.44
C GLU A 142 -0.29 -1.76 -29.21
N ASN A 143 0.35 -2.21 -30.30
CA ASN A 143 1.69 -2.80 -30.25
C ASN A 143 2.76 -1.72 -29.95
N GLN A 144 3.79 -2.11 -29.21
CA GLN A 144 4.76 -1.31 -28.44
C GLN A 144 5.66 -0.28 -29.17
N TYR A 145 5.26 0.29 -30.31
CA TYR A 145 6.16 1.11 -31.15
C TYR A 145 5.71 2.54 -31.46
N GLU A 146 4.58 3.02 -30.93
CA GLU A 146 4.25 4.45 -31.02
C GLU A 146 4.94 5.24 -29.89
N ASN A 147 5.50 6.39 -30.25
CA ASN A 147 6.37 7.25 -29.43
C ASN A 147 6.07 7.16 -27.93
N GLN A 148 7.01 6.58 -27.19
CA GLN A 148 6.99 6.46 -25.72
C GLN A 148 6.81 7.85 -25.11
N THR A 149 5.58 8.16 -24.73
CA THR A 149 5.36 9.26 -23.79
C THR A 149 5.93 8.79 -22.46
N VAL A 150 6.81 9.58 -21.85
CA VAL A 150 7.38 9.33 -20.51
C VAL A 150 6.31 9.61 -19.44
N ALA A 151 5.10 9.13 -19.69
CA ALA A 151 3.94 9.43 -18.89
C ALA A 151 3.97 8.61 -17.61
N GLN A 152 3.69 9.26 -16.50
CA GLN A 152 3.83 8.66 -15.18
C GLN A 152 2.46 8.56 -14.52
N HIS A 153 2.16 7.41 -13.94
CA HIS A 153 0.99 7.29 -13.10
C HIS A 153 1.26 7.93 -11.74
N TYR A 154 0.23 8.53 -11.16
CA TYR A 154 0.32 9.16 -9.86
C TYR A 154 -1.02 9.10 -9.16
N PHE A 155 -0.96 8.85 -7.87
CA PHE A 155 -2.05 9.03 -6.92
C PHE A 155 -1.48 9.54 -5.61
N GLU A 156 -2.30 10.19 -4.81
CA GLU A 156 -1.91 10.64 -3.48
C GLU A 156 -3.00 10.36 -2.46
N ILE A 157 -2.59 10.25 -1.21
CA ILE A 157 -3.48 10.15 -0.06
C ILE A 157 -3.33 11.38 0.81
N THR A 158 -4.41 11.84 1.42
CA THR A 158 -4.36 12.79 2.53
C THR A 158 -4.86 12.12 3.80
N VAL A 159 -4.04 12.16 4.85
CA VAL A 159 -4.40 11.56 6.14
C VAL A 159 -5.37 12.49 6.86
N GLN A 160 -6.64 12.09 6.96
CA GLN A 160 -7.67 12.89 7.63
C GLN A 160 -7.73 12.57 9.13
N GLN A 161 -7.54 11.31 9.50
CA GLN A 161 -7.53 10.83 10.87
C GLN A 161 -6.71 9.56 10.98
N ALA A 162 -6.01 9.36 12.09
CA ALA A 162 -5.35 8.11 12.45
C ALA A 162 -5.25 8.02 13.98
N GLY A 163 -5.17 6.80 14.52
CA GLY A 163 -4.75 6.60 15.90
C GLY A 163 -3.29 7.06 16.13
N PRO A 164 -2.88 7.32 17.38
CA PRO A 164 -1.56 7.86 17.69
C PRO A 164 -0.41 6.90 17.32
N ASP A 165 -0.66 5.59 17.37
CA ASP A 165 0.32 4.53 17.11
C ASP A 165 -0.03 3.75 15.83
N VAL A 166 -0.94 4.27 15.01
CA VAL A 166 -1.37 3.60 13.76
C VAL A 166 -0.35 3.87 12.66
N VAL A 167 0.25 2.82 12.13
CA VAL A 167 1.09 2.87 10.94
C VAL A 167 0.23 2.83 9.70
N MET A 168 0.55 3.70 8.75
CA MET A 168 -0.07 3.80 7.44
C MET A 168 0.99 3.61 6.37
N ALA A 169 0.58 3.14 5.21
CA ALA A 169 1.47 2.94 4.09
C ALA A 169 0.82 3.31 2.77
N ILE A 170 1.63 3.83 1.84
CA ILE A 170 1.25 4.06 0.44
C ILE A 170 2.23 3.34 -0.47
N GLY A 171 1.71 2.70 -1.52
CA GLY A 171 2.58 2.05 -2.49
C GLY A 171 1.84 1.33 -3.60
N LEU A 172 2.43 0.23 -4.04
CA LEU A 172 1.99 -0.54 -5.19
C LEU A 172 2.04 -2.03 -4.85
N CYS A 173 0.96 -2.76 -5.10
CA CYS A 173 0.92 -4.21 -4.93
C CYS A 173 0.42 -4.88 -6.22
N THR A 174 0.84 -6.11 -6.50
CA THR A 174 0.18 -6.92 -7.54
C THR A 174 -1.19 -7.40 -7.10
N ARG A 175 -1.90 -8.06 -8.01
CA ARG A 175 -2.99 -8.97 -7.65
C ARG A 175 -2.65 -10.38 -8.10
N PRO A 176 -2.94 -11.40 -7.29
CA PRO A 176 -3.42 -11.32 -5.90
C PRO A 176 -2.33 -10.82 -4.92
N TYR A 177 -2.74 -10.18 -3.81
CA TYR A 177 -1.86 -9.73 -2.70
C TYR A 177 -2.51 -10.10 -1.36
N PRO A 178 -1.76 -10.54 -0.33
CA PRO A 178 -2.31 -10.81 0.99
C PRO A 178 -2.75 -9.49 1.63
N THR A 179 -4.04 -9.15 1.58
CA THR A 179 -4.52 -7.83 2.04
C THR A 179 -4.54 -7.66 3.55
N PHE A 180 -4.10 -8.68 4.29
CA PHE A 180 -3.78 -8.63 5.72
C PHE A 180 -2.31 -8.29 6.00
N ARG A 181 -1.63 -7.68 5.03
CA ARG A 181 -0.23 -7.25 5.10
C ARG A 181 -0.14 -5.82 4.55
N MET A 182 0.82 -5.05 5.00
CA MET A 182 1.06 -3.68 4.50
C MET A 182 1.77 -3.69 3.14
N PRO A 183 1.58 -2.68 2.26
CA PRO A 183 2.32 -2.57 1.00
C PRO A 183 3.84 -2.62 1.22
N GLY A 184 4.54 -3.43 0.42
CA GLY A 184 6.00 -3.61 0.49
C GLY A 184 6.45 -4.80 1.34
N TRP A 185 5.58 -5.36 2.19
CA TRP A 185 5.97 -6.46 3.10
C TRP A 185 6.03 -7.85 2.48
N ASN A 186 5.33 -8.08 1.37
CA ASN A 186 5.37 -9.36 0.66
C ASN A 186 5.77 -9.15 -0.79
N LYS A 187 6.19 -10.24 -1.44
CA LYS A 187 6.67 -10.21 -2.82
C LYS A 187 5.72 -9.52 -3.77
N PHE A 188 6.30 -8.89 -4.78
CA PHE A 188 5.64 -8.12 -5.82
C PHE A 188 4.89 -6.91 -5.26
N SER A 189 5.48 -6.25 -4.26
CA SER A 189 4.94 -5.02 -3.72
C SER A 189 6.02 -4.06 -3.23
N VAL A 190 5.69 -2.77 -3.26
CA VAL A 190 6.51 -1.70 -2.68
C VAL A 190 5.65 -0.79 -1.80
N GLY A 191 6.26 -0.20 -0.79
CA GLY A 191 5.58 0.71 0.14
C GLY A 191 6.48 1.77 0.75
N TYR A 192 5.87 2.87 1.18
CA TYR A 192 6.47 3.92 2.01
C TYR A 192 5.60 4.06 3.26
N HIS A 193 6.21 3.85 4.43
CA HIS A 193 5.50 3.72 5.71
C HIS A 193 5.59 5.00 6.54
N SER A 194 4.59 5.23 7.38
CA SER A 194 4.35 6.53 8.02
C SER A 194 5.11 6.76 9.31
N ASP A 195 5.37 5.71 10.07
CA ASP A 195 5.99 5.72 11.38
C ASP A 195 7.47 6.10 11.32
N ASP A 196 8.17 5.54 10.35
CA ASP A 196 9.62 5.55 10.29
C ASP A 196 10.16 6.19 9.00
N GLY A 197 9.29 6.38 8.00
CA GLY A 197 9.65 6.90 6.70
C GLY A 197 10.49 5.94 5.85
N HIS A 198 10.51 4.65 6.19
CA HIS A 198 11.22 3.63 5.43
C HIS A 198 10.46 3.28 4.16
N LYS A 199 11.23 2.83 3.16
CA LYS A 199 10.72 2.21 1.94
C LYS A 199 10.88 0.69 2.01
N PHE A 200 9.90 -0.03 1.50
CA PHE A 200 9.84 -1.49 1.53
C PHE A 200 9.67 -2.00 0.11
N CYS A 201 10.37 -3.08 -0.25
CA CYS A 201 10.26 -3.75 -1.54
C CYS A 201 10.48 -5.24 -1.32
N ASP A 202 9.40 -6.02 -1.37
CA ASP A 202 9.40 -7.45 -1.07
C ASP A 202 10.09 -7.77 0.28
N ASP A 203 9.93 -6.88 1.27
CA ASP A 203 10.70 -6.86 2.50
C ASP A 203 9.77 -6.96 3.72
N ALA A 204 9.77 -8.13 4.36
CA ALA A 204 8.98 -8.41 5.54
C ALA A 204 9.70 -8.11 6.87
N THR A 205 10.87 -7.47 6.81
CA THR A 205 11.68 -7.11 7.98
C THR A 205 11.42 -5.63 8.34
N GLY A 206 12.44 -4.77 8.34
CA GLY A 206 12.32 -3.36 8.73
C GLY A 206 12.42 -2.34 7.59
N GLY A 207 12.52 -2.78 6.33
CA GLY A 207 12.64 -1.87 5.19
C GLY A 207 13.99 -1.13 5.14
N GLN A 208 14.05 -0.05 4.35
CA GLN A 208 15.27 0.75 4.14
C GLN A 208 15.02 2.24 4.37
N PRO A 209 15.95 2.96 5.06
CA PRO A 209 15.79 4.39 5.31
C PRO A 209 15.59 5.14 4.00
N PHE A 210 14.63 6.05 3.97
CA PHE A 210 14.27 6.73 2.72
C PHE A 210 13.82 8.18 2.91
N GLY A 211 12.75 8.39 3.64
CA GLY A 211 12.09 9.69 3.77
C GLY A 211 11.77 10.03 5.22
N PRO A 212 11.17 11.21 5.46
CA PRO A 212 10.61 11.53 6.76
C PRO A 212 9.40 10.64 7.08
N SER A 213 9.05 10.52 8.36
CA SER A 213 7.73 10.05 8.78
C SER A 213 6.64 11.04 8.36
N TRP A 214 5.39 10.59 8.33
CA TRP A 214 4.23 11.38 7.92
C TRP A 214 3.00 11.01 8.76
N THR A 215 2.06 11.94 8.90
CA THR A 215 0.94 11.77 9.84
C THR A 215 -0.31 12.53 9.42
N VAL A 216 -1.29 12.62 10.33
CA VAL A 216 -2.54 13.35 10.15
C VAL A 216 -2.28 14.78 9.65
N GLY A 217 -2.95 15.13 8.54
CA GLY A 217 -2.82 16.41 7.85
C GLY A 217 -1.84 16.40 6.68
N ASP A 218 -0.96 15.40 6.59
CA ASP A 218 -0.03 15.26 5.48
C ASP A 218 -0.70 14.66 4.24
N THR A 219 -0.19 15.05 3.07
CA THR A 219 -0.54 14.44 1.78
C THR A 219 0.67 13.71 1.23
N VAL A 220 0.55 12.41 0.97
CA VAL A 220 1.64 11.57 0.47
C VAL A 220 1.28 11.01 -0.89
N GLY A 221 2.15 11.20 -1.88
CA GLY A 221 1.94 10.74 -3.24
C GLY A 221 2.87 9.62 -3.64
N CYS A 222 2.40 8.77 -4.55
CA CYS A 222 3.18 7.70 -5.16
C CYS A 222 3.12 7.83 -6.68
N LEU A 223 4.30 8.04 -7.26
CA LEU A 223 4.53 8.15 -8.69
C LEU A 223 5.14 6.84 -9.21
N TYR A 224 4.63 6.32 -10.31
CA TYR A 224 5.12 5.11 -10.95
C TYR A 224 5.28 5.29 -12.46
N ALA A 225 6.45 4.92 -12.97
CA ALA A 225 6.76 4.87 -14.40
C ALA A 225 6.88 3.40 -14.87
N PRO A 226 5.84 2.80 -15.48
CA PRO A 226 5.85 1.40 -15.90
C PRO A 226 6.93 1.05 -16.93
N GLU A 227 7.43 2.04 -17.67
CA GLU A 227 8.47 1.89 -18.68
C GLU A 227 9.84 1.64 -18.08
N THR A 228 10.16 2.32 -16.98
CA THR A 228 11.48 2.25 -16.32
C THR A 228 11.45 1.49 -14.99
N GLY A 229 10.26 1.19 -14.47
CA GLY A 229 10.11 0.62 -13.12
C GLY A 229 10.52 1.61 -12.03
N ASN A 230 10.46 2.92 -12.28
CA ASN A 230 10.80 3.92 -11.28
C ASN A 230 9.61 4.22 -10.40
N VAL A 231 9.85 4.29 -9.08
CA VAL A 231 8.87 4.71 -8.09
C VAL A 231 9.44 5.88 -7.30
N THR A 232 8.68 6.96 -7.22
CA THR A 232 9.04 8.19 -6.51
C THR A 232 7.90 8.55 -5.57
N TYR A 233 8.23 8.92 -4.33
CA TYR A 233 7.23 9.40 -3.39
C TYR A 233 7.30 10.92 -3.23
N THR A 234 6.14 11.51 -2.92
CA THR A 234 6.02 12.93 -2.59
C THR A 234 5.42 13.06 -1.20
N LEU A 235 5.80 14.11 -0.48
CA LEU A 235 5.21 14.50 0.79
C LEU A 235 4.89 15.99 0.71
N ASN A 236 3.62 16.30 0.95
CA ASN A 236 3.08 17.66 0.95
C ASN A 236 3.35 18.45 -0.35
N GLY A 237 3.31 17.76 -1.50
CA GLY A 237 3.56 18.36 -2.81
C GLY A 237 5.03 18.53 -3.16
N ILE A 238 5.95 17.98 -2.35
CA ILE A 238 7.40 18.02 -2.59
C ILE A 238 7.89 16.58 -2.81
N ILE A 239 8.78 16.38 -3.77
CA ILE A 239 9.44 15.08 -3.97
C ILE A 239 10.27 14.73 -2.73
N VAL A 240 10.03 13.55 -2.15
CA VAL A 240 10.88 12.97 -1.10
C VAL A 240 12.14 12.39 -1.75
N GLY A 241 11.95 11.56 -2.78
CA GLY A 241 13.03 10.96 -3.55
C GLY A 241 12.55 9.81 -4.44
N GLN A 242 13.44 9.35 -5.32
CA GLN A 242 13.21 8.12 -6.07
C GLN A 242 13.51 6.92 -5.15
N ALA A 243 12.46 6.26 -4.66
CA ALA A 243 12.59 5.12 -3.76
C ALA A 243 13.15 3.89 -4.47
N PHE A 244 12.68 3.63 -5.69
CA PHE A 244 13.05 2.45 -6.47
C PHE A 244 13.31 2.80 -7.94
N SER A 245 14.23 2.06 -8.56
CA SER A 245 14.60 2.21 -9.97
C SER A 245 14.72 0.82 -10.58
N GLY A 246 14.19 0.63 -11.80
CA GLY A 246 14.30 -0.66 -12.46
C GLY A 246 13.55 -1.78 -11.73
N LEU A 247 12.44 -1.47 -11.06
CA LEU A 247 11.58 -2.51 -10.49
C LEU A 247 11.21 -3.53 -11.56
N VAL A 248 11.17 -4.79 -11.15
CA VAL A 248 10.67 -5.86 -12.00
C VAL A 248 9.26 -5.49 -12.46
N ARG A 249 9.00 -5.69 -13.74
CA ARG A 249 7.74 -5.29 -14.34
C ARG A 249 6.63 -6.24 -13.87
N HIS A 250 5.72 -5.69 -13.10
CA HIS A 250 4.46 -6.33 -12.71
C HIS A 250 3.25 -5.46 -13.07
N HIS A 251 2.05 -6.04 -13.04
CA HIS A 251 0.80 -5.28 -13.12
C HIS A 251 0.43 -4.72 -11.75
N TYR A 252 1.09 -3.63 -11.37
CA TYR A 252 0.92 -2.99 -10.08
C TYR A 252 -0.40 -2.22 -9.97
N PHE A 253 -1.06 -2.37 -8.84
CA PHE A 253 -2.23 -1.62 -8.43
C PHE A 253 -1.83 -0.62 -7.34
N PRO A 254 -2.30 0.64 -7.42
CA PRO A 254 -2.20 1.58 -6.31
C PRO A 254 -2.76 0.98 -5.03
N SER A 255 -2.00 1.08 -3.94
CA SER A 255 -2.34 0.46 -2.68
C SER A 255 -2.12 1.42 -1.52
N VAL A 256 -3.03 1.36 -0.55
CA VAL A 256 -2.95 2.09 0.71
C VAL A 256 -3.19 1.09 1.84
N GLY A 257 -2.40 1.17 2.91
CA GLY A 257 -2.51 0.28 4.05
C GLY A 257 -2.59 1.02 5.37
N ALA A 258 -3.19 0.38 6.37
CA ALA A 258 -3.14 0.79 7.76
C ALA A 258 -3.18 -0.44 8.69
N ASP A 259 -2.48 -0.37 9.81
CA ASP A 259 -2.48 -1.39 10.88
C ASP A 259 -3.57 -1.16 11.94
N GLY A 260 -4.48 -0.21 11.69
CA GLY A 260 -5.46 0.23 12.68
C GLY A 260 -6.43 1.28 12.14
N PRO A 261 -7.25 1.89 13.01
CA PRO A 261 -8.27 2.86 12.62
C PRO A 261 -7.64 4.11 12.01
N ALA A 262 -7.87 4.30 10.71
CA ALA A 262 -7.40 5.44 9.93
C ALA A 262 -8.47 5.88 8.93
N GLN A 263 -8.45 7.17 8.57
CA GLN A 263 -9.28 7.76 7.53
C GLN A 263 -8.37 8.46 6.53
N LEU A 264 -8.30 7.91 5.31
CA LEU A 264 -7.42 8.36 4.25
C LEU A 264 -8.27 8.81 3.06
N GLN A 265 -8.09 10.05 2.60
CA GLN A 265 -8.69 10.49 1.35
C GLN A 265 -7.78 10.13 0.19
N VAL A 266 -8.24 9.29 -0.73
CA VAL A 266 -7.47 8.87 -1.90
C VAL A 266 -7.82 9.76 -3.09
N ASN A 267 -6.82 10.32 -3.74
CA ASN A 267 -6.98 11.09 -4.96
C ASN A 267 -6.24 10.41 -6.12
N PHE A 268 -7.01 9.86 -7.07
CA PHE A 268 -6.49 9.33 -8.34
C PHE A 268 -6.42 10.40 -9.45
N GLY A 269 -6.64 11.68 -9.13
CA GLY A 269 -6.65 12.80 -10.08
C GLY A 269 -8.03 13.41 -10.34
N ARG A 270 -9.04 13.03 -9.55
CA ARG A 270 -10.38 13.67 -9.58
C ARG A 270 -10.38 15.06 -8.95
N GLN A 271 -9.44 15.29 -8.03
CA GLN A 271 -9.15 16.60 -7.48
C GLN A 271 -7.74 17.01 -7.91
N PRO A 272 -7.43 18.33 -7.95
CA PRO A 272 -6.07 18.78 -8.19
C PRO A 272 -5.10 18.11 -7.21
N PHE A 273 -4.01 17.56 -7.75
CA PHE A 273 -2.95 17.00 -6.93
C PHE A 273 -2.21 18.11 -6.17
N LYS A 274 -1.73 17.80 -4.97
CA LYS A 274 -0.85 18.70 -4.21
C LYS A 274 0.54 18.77 -4.85
N TYR A 275 1.03 17.65 -5.39
CA TYR A 275 2.23 17.65 -6.24
C TYR A 275 1.85 18.01 -7.68
N PRO A 276 2.47 19.03 -8.29
CA PRO A 276 2.20 19.42 -9.67
C PRO A 276 2.89 18.45 -10.65
N ILE A 277 2.34 17.26 -10.82
CA ILE A 277 2.88 16.25 -11.74
C ILE A 277 2.76 16.71 -13.20
N GLU A 278 3.89 16.69 -13.90
CA GLU A 278 3.95 16.85 -15.36
C GLU A 278 3.76 15.50 -16.05
N ASN A 279 3.14 15.50 -17.24
CA ASN A 279 2.93 14.28 -18.05
C ASN A 279 2.22 13.14 -17.31
N TRP A 280 1.28 13.45 -16.42
CA TRP A 280 0.48 12.45 -15.73
C TRP A 280 -0.28 11.55 -16.71
N ALA A 281 -0.16 10.23 -16.55
CA ALA A 281 -0.70 9.25 -17.49
C ALA A 281 -2.23 9.36 -17.65
N GLY A 282 -2.96 9.61 -16.57
CA GLY A 282 -4.44 9.66 -16.58
C GLY A 282 -5.06 10.76 -17.44
N GLN A 283 -4.28 11.71 -17.97
CA GLN A 283 -4.78 12.68 -18.96
C GLN A 283 -4.81 12.13 -20.40
N TYR A 284 -4.16 10.98 -20.64
CA TYR A 284 -4.01 10.36 -21.96
C TYR A 284 -4.80 9.06 -22.14
N ILE A 285 -5.43 8.55 -21.06
CA ILE A 285 -6.11 7.25 -21.00
C ILE A 285 -7.43 7.32 -20.25
#